data_AF-A0A536X6U6-F1
#
_entry.id   AF-A0A536X6U6-F1
#
_cell.length_a   1.000
_cell.length_b   1.000
_cell.length_c   1.000
_cell.angle_alpha   90.00
_cell.angle_beta   90.00
_cell.angle_gamma   90.00
#
_symmetry.space_group_name_H-M   'P 1'
#
loop_
_entity.id
_entity.type
_entity.pdbx_description
1 polymer ?
#
loop_
_entity_poly.entity_id
_entity_poly.type
_entity_poly.pdbx_seq_one_letter_code
_entity_poly.pdbx_strand_id
1 'polypeptide(L)'
;ELGGGKGLAGPRPILFFAPAQLKKRSADWGAAGLGQRIAAAWTAFMKPVTDPARPWMKVVRGHGAQDVQATYLALLAGTVPAQEGHVLSL
;
A
#
# COMPACT_ATOMS: atom_id res chain seq x y z
N GLU A 1 15.97 -12.07 19.61
CA GLU A 1 15.27 -12.95 18.65
C GLU A 1 14.25 -12.12 17.90
N LEU A 2 14.28 -12.11 16.57
CA LEU A 2 13.38 -11.29 15.74
C LEU A 2 12.11 -12.09 15.45
N GLY A 3 10.98 -11.61 15.96
CA GLY A 3 9.74 -12.37 16.11
C GLY A 3 9.07 -12.79 14.80
N GLY A 4 8.47 -13.98 14.81
CA GLY A 4 7.54 -14.49 13.79
C GLY A 4 7.95 -15.76 13.06
N GLY A 5 9.25 -16.09 12.99
CA GLY A 5 9.76 -17.18 12.15
C GLY A 5 10.15 -18.48 12.86
N LYS A 6 9.86 -18.63 14.16
CA LYS A 6 10.34 -19.79 14.92
C LYS A 6 9.62 -21.06 14.45
N GLY A 7 10.38 -21.98 13.85
CA GLY A 7 9.88 -23.31 13.43
C GLY A 7 9.30 -23.37 12.01
N LEU A 8 9.36 -22.28 11.23
CA LEU A 8 8.95 -22.31 9.82
C LEU A 8 10.12 -22.80 8.95
N ALA A 9 9.83 -23.74 8.04
CA ALA A 9 10.81 -24.18 7.05
C ALA A 9 11.12 -23.04 6.08
N GLY A 10 12.41 -22.79 5.81
CA GLY A 10 12.84 -21.77 4.86
C GLY A 10 14.07 -20.98 5.31
N PRO A 11 14.51 -20.00 4.50
CA PRO A 11 15.64 -19.14 4.85
C PRO A 11 15.34 -18.35 6.13
N ARG A 12 16.39 -18.09 6.92
CA ARG A 12 16.27 -17.31 8.15
C ARG A 12 15.69 -15.91 7.81
N PRO A 13 14.61 -15.46 8.48
CA PRO A 13 14.07 -14.13 8.23
C PRO A 13 15.13 -13.05 8.46
N ILE A 14 15.24 -12.14 7.49
CA ILE A 14 16.04 -10.92 7.62
C ILE A 14 15.08 -9.74 7.82
N LEU A 15 15.46 -8.79 8.68
CA LEU A 15 14.67 -7.58 8.82
C LEU A 15 14.77 -6.74 7.55
N PHE A 16 13.61 -6.33 7.06
CA PHE A 16 13.54 -5.28 6.08
C PHE A 16 13.50 -3.91 6.79
N PHE A 17 14.53 -3.12 6.59
CA PHE A 17 14.55 -1.71 6.99
C PHE A 17 14.69 -0.85 5.73
N ALA A 18 13.58 -0.22 5.30
CA ALA A 18 13.52 0.53 4.04
C ALA A 18 14.65 1.56 3.88
N PRO A 19 15.05 2.32 4.93
CA PRO A 19 16.16 3.27 4.82
C PRO A 19 17.51 2.63 4.47
N ALA A 20 17.80 1.43 4.98
CA ALA A 20 19.05 0.72 4.65
C ALA A 20 19.06 0.30 3.18
N GLN A 21 17.91 -0.10 2.64
CA GLN A 21 17.78 -0.44 1.22
C GLN A 21 17.93 0.81 0.34
N LEU A 22 17.34 1.93 0.73
CA LEU A 22 17.51 3.21 0.03
C LEU A 22 18.99 3.60 -0.03
N LYS A 23 19.71 3.55 1.11
CA LYS A 23 21.15 3.83 1.17
C LYS A 23 21.96 2.93 0.23
N LYS A 24 21.69 1.62 0.25
CA LYS A 24 22.34 0.66 -0.65
C LYS A 24 22.09 1.02 -2.12
N ARG A 25 20.84 1.27 -2.51
CA ARG A 25 20.49 1.59 -3.90
C ARG A 25 21.03 2.94 -4.36
N SER A 26 21.14 3.91 -3.48
CA SER A 26 21.83 5.18 -3.76
C SER A 26 23.31 4.95 -4.07
N ALA A 27 23.98 4.05 -3.36
CA ALA A 27 25.39 3.71 -3.63
C ALA A 27 25.53 2.91 -4.93
N ASP A 28 24.63 1.94 -5.19
CA ASP A 28 24.68 1.07 -6.37
C ASP A 28 24.38 1.82 -7.68
N TRP A 29 23.47 2.80 -7.65
CA TRP A 29 22.90 3.41 -8.86
C TRP A 29 23.10 4.92 -8.97
N GLY A 30 23.63 5.57 -7.92
CA GLY A 30 23.62 7.01 -7.79
C GLY A 30 22.20 7.58 -7.60
N ALA A 31 22.12 8.86 -7.24
CA ALA A 31 20.85 9.55 -6.99
C ALA A 31 19.94 9.57 -8.23
N ALA A 32 20.50 9.86 -9.42
CA ALA A 32 19.74 9.93 -10.66
C ALA A 32 19.16 8.56 -11.07
N GLY A 33 19.98 7.51 -11.04
CA GLY A 33 19.54 6.15 -11.40
C GLY A 33 18.50 5.59 -10.42
N LEU A 34 18.65 5.89 -9.13
CA LEU A 34 17.65 5.56 -8.13
C LEU A 34 16.31 6.27 -8.39
N GLY A 35 16.36 7.58 -8.65
CA GLY A 35 15.16 8.38 -8.96
C GLY A 35 14.40 7.84 -10.17
N GLN A 36 15.12 7.54 -11.26
CA GLN A 36 14.53 6.97 -12.47
C GLN A 36 13.81 5.64 -12.21
N ARG A 37 14.44 4.74 -11.43
CA ARG A 37 13.87 3.42 -11.11
C ARG A 37 12.66 3.51 -10.20
N ILE A 38 12.68 4.40 -9.20
CA ILE A 38 11.52 4.66 -8.34
C ILE A 38 10.37 5.23 -9.17
N ALA A 39 10.63 6.23 -10.02
CA ALA A 39 9.61 6.81 -10.88
C ALA A 39 8.98 5.78 -11.83
N ALA A 40 9.80 4.94 -12.47
CA ALA A 40 9.31 3.88 -13.34
C ALA A 40 8.46 2.84 -12.59
N ALA A 41 8.93 2.40 -11.42
CA ALA A 41 8.18 1.46 -10.58
C ALA A 41 6.86 2.07 -10.08
N TRP A 42 6.87 3.34 -9.69
CA TRP A 42 5.68 4.08 -9.27
C TRP A 42 4.65 4.16 -10.39
N THR A 43 5.04 4.57 -11.59
CA THR A 43 4.14 4.64 -12.76
C THR A 43 3.57 3.27 -13.10
N ALA A 44 4.40 2.23 -13.09
CA ALA A 44 3.96 0.86 -13.36
C ALA A 44 2.96 0.35 -12.30
N PHE A 45 3.15 0.70 -11.02
CA PHE A 45 2.24 0.36 -9.93
C PHE A 45 0.93 1.16 -10.00
N MET A 46 1.00 2.46 -10.30
CA MET A 46 -0.19 3.31 -10.35
C MET A 46 -1.11 2.96 -11.52
N LYS A 47 -0.55 2.48 -12.64
CA LYS A 47 -1.34 2.09 -13.82
C LYS A 47 -2.51 1.13 -13.51
N PRO A 48 -2.30 -0.04 -12.87
CA PRO A 48 -3.42 -0.91 -12.47
C PRO A 48 -4.23 -0.36 -11.29
N VAL A 49 -3.63 0.44 -10.40
CA VAL A 49 -4.35 1.08 -9.29
C VAL A 49 -5.44 2.02 -9.80
N THR A 50 -5.13 2.79 -10.83
CA THR A 50 -6.03 3.82 -11.40
C THR A 50 -6.62 3.43 -12.76
N ASP A 51 -6.59 2.15 -13.15
CA ASP A 51 -7.15 1.70 -14.42
C ASP A 51 -8.66 2.04 -14.46
N PRO A 52 -9.16 2.79 -15.45
CA PRO A 52 -10.56 3.21 -15.47
C PRO A 52 -11.52 2.04 -15.75
N ALA A 53 -11.08 0.99 -16.44
CA ALA A 53 -11.89 -0.17 -16.74
C ALA A 53 -11.91 -1.18 -15.59
N ARG A 54 -10.76 -1.39 -14.94
CA ARG A 54 -10.60 -2.38 -13.84
C ARG A 54 -9.61 -1.89 -12.77
N PRO A 55 -9.96 -0.89 -11.95
CA PRO A 55 -9.04 -0.34 -10.95
C PRO A 55 -8.85 -1.32 -9.79
N TRP A 56 -7.62 -1.47 -9.31
CA TRP A 56 -7.38 -2.19 -8.04
C TRP A 56 -7.98 -1.48 -6.84
N MET A 57 -8.10 -0.15 -6.89
CA MET A 57 -8.67 0.65 -5.81
C MET A 57 -9.65 1.70 -6.33
N LYS A 58 -10.81 1.80 -5.69
CA LYS A 58 -11.81 2.84 -5.92
C LYS A 58 -11.86 3.73 -4.69
N VAL A 59 -11.74 5.04 -4.88
CA VAL A 59 -11.93 6.01 -3.79
C VAL A 59 -13.41 6.34 -3.71
N VAL A 60 -14.05 5.99 -2.59
CA VAL A 60 -15.45 6.32 -2.30
C VAL A 60 -15.46 7.48 -1.32
N ARG A 61 -16.10 8.59 -1.71
CA ARG A 61 -16.21 9.78 -0.86
C ARG A 61 -17.60 9.84 -0.25
N GLY A 62 -17.68 10.14 1.03
CA GLY A 62 -18.93 10.38 1.76
C GLY A 62 -18.82 11.63 2.61
N HIS A 63 -19.94 12.28 2.87
CA HIS A 63 -20.00 13.51 3.65
C HIS A 63 -21.20 13.54 4.61
N GLY A 64 -20.97 14.04 5.82
CA GLY A 64 -21.98 14.18 6.86
C GLY A 64 -22.13 12.93 7.72
N ALA A 65 -22.87 13.09 8.81
CA ALA A 65 -22.99 12.07 9.85
C ALA A 65 -23.57 10.74 9.33
N GLN A 66 -24.50 10.81 8.37
CA GLN A 66 -25.14 9.62 7.80
C GLN A 66 -24.14 8.73 7.05
N ASP A 67 -23.33 9.32 6.16
CA ASP A 67 -22.34 8.59 5.37
C ASP A 67 -21.24 8.00 6.25
N VAL A 68 -20.83 8.75 7.28
CA VAL A 68 -19.87 8.28 8.29
C VAL A 68 -20.40 7.06 9.02
N GLN A 69 -21.63 7.14 9.55
CA GLN A 69 -22.24 6.04 10.29
C GLN A 69 -22.43 4.81 9.40
N ALA A 70 -22.96 4.97 8.19
CA ALA A 70 -23.20 3.87 7.27
C ALA A 70 -21.90 3.14 6.90
N THR A 71 -20.85 3.90 6.56
CA THR A 71 -19.55 3.32 6.19
C THR A 71 -18.90 2.61 7.38
N TYR A 72 -18.98 3.19 8.59
CA TYR A 72 -18.45 2.56 9.79
C TYR A 72 -19.14 1.23 10.10
N LEU A 73 -20.47 1.18 10.02
CA LEU A 73 -21.23 -0.04 10.26
C LEU A 73 -20.90 -1.13 9.22
N ALA A 74 -20.72 -0.77 7.95
CA ALA A 74 -20.30 -1.71 6.91
C ALA A 74 -18.89 -2.25 7.17
N LEU A 75 -17.95 -1.39 7.58
CA LEU A 75 -16.58 -1.82 7.92
C LEU A 75 -16.59 -2.77 9.11
N LEU A 76 -17.34 -2.44 10.16
CA LEU A 76 -17.47 -3.27 11.36
C LEU A 76 -18.07 -4.64 11.02
N ALA A 77 -19.03 -4.68 10.10
CA ALA A 77 -19.63 -5.92 9.60
C ALA A 77 -18.73 -6.70 8.62
N GLY A 78 -17.59 -6.13 8.21
CA GLY A 78 -16.69 -6.74 7.22
C GLY A 78 -17.26 -6.79 5.80
N THR A 79 -18.23 -5.92 5.48
CA THR A 79 -18.93 -5.91 4.19
C THR A 79 -18.40 -4.86 3.21
N VAL A 80 -17.47 -3.99 3.64
CA VAL A 80 -16.77 -3.06 2.75
C VAL A 80 -15.95 -3.86 1.74
N PRO A 81 -16.16 -3.65 0.42
CA PRO A 81 -15.35 -4.31 -0.59
C PRO A 81 -13.86 -3.96 -0.41
N ALA A 82 -12.98 -4.95 -0.47
CA ALA A 82 -11.54 -4.74 -0.25
C ALA A 82 -10.89 -3.76 -1.24
N GLN A 83 -11.52 -3.57 -2.41
CA GLN A 83 -11.08 -2.60 -3.42
C GLN A 83 -11.55 -1.16 -3.13
N GLU A 84 -12.36 -0.91 -2.10
CA GLU A 84 -12.88 0.42 -1.80
C GLU A 84 -12.08 1.07 -0.66
N GLY A 85 -11.49 2.23 -0.96
CA GLY A 85 -10.91 3.14 0.02
C GLY A 85 -11.89 4.26 0.31
N HIS A 86 -12.45 4.29 1.52
CA HIS A 86 -13.41 5.32 1.92
C HIS A 86 -12.71 6.56 2.49
N VAL A 87 -13.06 7.75 1.97
CA VAL A 87 -12.64 9.06 2.50
C VAL A 87 -13.88 9.81 2.93
N LEU A 88 -14.03 10.04 4.23
CA LEU A 88 -15.24 10.59 4.83
C LEU A 88 -14.93 11.93 5.50
N SER A 89 -15.87 12.86 5.41
CA SER A 89 -15.86 14.11 6.18
C SER A 89 -17.21 14.32 6.88
N LEU A 90 -17.21 15.10 7.97
CA LEU A 90 -18.43 15.50 8.68
C LEU A 90 -18.86 16.90 8.27
#